data_AF-A0A9P1DN97-F1
#
_entry.id   AF-A0A9P1DN97-F1
#
_cell.length_a   1.000
_cell.length_b   1.000
_cell.length_c   1.000
_cell.angle_alpha   90.00
_cell.angle_beta   90.00
_cell.angle_gamma   90.00
#
_symmetry.space_group_name_H-M   'P 1'
#
loop_
_entity.id
_entity.type
_entity.pdbx_description
1 polymer ?
#
loop_
_entity_poly.entity_id
_entity_poly.type
_entity_poly.pdbx_seq_one_letter_code
_entity_poly.pdbx_strand_id
1 'polypeptide(L)'
;MGQVASSNLATPKTGKMAAKAPVEVFSATFADRVAGALWGMHIADAIAMPTHWYYGGQAQVQSDYGKITGYVKPKVELRGSIMALSNTGGAGRGSNDGDIIGSVIAHGKKPYWTRARSHHYHCTLDKGLEAQRVDQGIRFHCQSASNLRMPNAGLEVCRIAMDS
;
A
#
# COMPACT_ATOMS: atom_id res chain seq x y z
N MET A 1 -52.71 18.66 -58.10
CA MET A 1 -51.24 18.50 -58.21
C MET A 1 -50.62 19.25 -57.04
N GLY A 2 -49.97 18.54 -56.13
CA GLY A 2 -49.41 19.10 -54.89
C GLY A 2 -49.03 17.97 -53.93
N GLN A 3 -47.86 17.39 -54.18
CA GLN A 3 -47.32 16.20 -53.53
C GLN A 3 -46.76 16.57 -52.14
N VAL A 4 -47.28 15.95 -51.08
CA VAL A 4 -46.77 16.12 -49.71
C VAL A 4 -45.58 15.16 -49.53
N ALA A 5 -44.40 15.71 -49.24
CA ALA A 5 -43.20 14.94 -48.98
C ALA A 5 -43.32 14.18 -47.65
N SER A 6 -43.27 12.84 -47.70
CA SER A 6 -43.01 12.01 -46.51
C SER A 6 -41.50 11.80 -46.39
N SER A 7 -40.92 12.33 -45.31
CA SER A 7 -39.53 12.11 -44.95
C SER A 7 -39.33 10.68 -44.44
N ASN A 8 -38.36 9.96 -45.00
CA ASN A 8 -37.92 8.67 -44.50
C ASN A 8 -37.15 8.85 -43.17
N LEU A 9 -37.75 8.48 -42.04
CA LEU A 9 -36.97 8.20 -40.82
C LEU A 9 -36.41 6.78 -40.92
N ALA A 10 -35.10 6.68 -41.08
CA ALA A 10 -34.38 5.43 -40.90
C ALA A 10 -34.46 5.01 -39.41
N THR A 11 -34.92 3.78 -39.15
CA THR A 11 -34.86 3.15 -37.83
C THR A 11 -33.40 2.87 -37.44
N PRO A 12 -32.96 3.20 -36.21
CA PRO A 12 -31.63 2.85 -35.76
C PRO A 12 -31.56 1.34 -35.51
N LYS A 13 -30.58 0.68 -36.13
CA LYS A 13 -30.27 -0.73 -35.84
C LYS A 13 -29.73 -0.83 -34.42
N THR A 14 -30.47 -1.52 -33.56
CA THR A 14 -30.03 -1.88 -32.21
C THR A 14 -28.84 -2.84 -32.30
N GLY A 15 -27.63 -2.32 -32.12
CA GLY A 15 -26.43 -3.13 -31.92
C GLY A 15 -26.53 -3.86 -30.58
N LYS A 16 -26.40 -5.19 -30.59
CA LYS A 16 -26.27 -6.00 -29.37
C LYS A 16 -25.01 -5.55 -28.62
N MET A 17 -25.17 -4.88 -27.48
CA MET A 17 -24.06 -4.72 -26.55
C MET A 17 -23.72 -6.09 -25.98
N ALA A 18 -22.50 -6.56 -26.22
CA ALA A 18 -22.01 -7.81 -25.64
C ALA A 18 -22.04 -7.69 -24.10
N ALA A 19 -22.76 -8.60 -23.45
CA ALA A 19 -22.79 -8.68 -21.99
C ALA A 19 -21.37 -8.98 -21.49
N LYS A 20 -20.85 -8.11 -20.62
CA LYS A 20 -19.60 -8.34 -19.89
C LYS A 20 -19.76 -9.63 -19.09
N ALA A 21 -18.87 -10.61 -19.29
CA ALA A 21 -18.90 -11.87 -18.57
C ALA A 21 -19.02 -11.62 -17.06
N PRO A 22 -19.85 -12.40 -16.33
CA PRO A 22 -19.97 -12.25 -14.89
C PRO A 22 -18.58 -12.47 -14.28
N VAL A 23 -18.13 -11.48 -13.52
CA VAL A 23 -16.96 -11.65 -12.64
C VAL A 23 -17.39 -12.70 -11.63
N GLU A 24 -16.76 -13.87 -11.65
CA GLU A 24 -16.97 -14.87 -10.60
C GLU A 24 -16.50 -14.28 -9.28
N VAL A 25 -17.46 -13.82 -8.48
CA VAL A 25 -17.22 -13.45 -7.10
C VAL A 25 -17.24 -14.75 -6.32
N PHE A 26 -16.06 -15.32 -6.08
CA PHE A 26 -15.92 -16.41 -5.12
C PHE A 26 -16.58 -15.97 -3.80
N SER A 27 -17.57 -16.75 -3.33
CA SER A 27 -18.22 -16.49 -2.04
C SER A 27 -17.20 -16.76 -0.94
N ALA A 28 -16.45 -15.71 -0.57
CA ALA A 28 -15.42 -15.79 0.45
C ALA A 28 -16.00 -16.30 1.77
N THR A 29 -15.40 -17.36 2.32
CA THR A 29 -15.74 -17.88 3.64
C THR A 29 -15.44 -16.83 4.72
N PHE A 30 -15.94 -17.04 5.94
CA PHE A 30 -15.56 -16.15 7.05
C PHE A 30 -14.04 -16.13 7.28
N ALA A 31 -13.38 -17.29 7.17
CA ALA A 31 -11.93 -17.39 7.30
C ALA A 31 -11.20 -16.60 6.21
N ASP A 32 -11.66 -16.68 4.95
CA ASP A 32 -11.07 -15.90 3.84
C ASP A 32 -11.22 -14.40 4.06
N ARG A 33 -12.34 -13.96 4.63
CA ARG A 33 -12.58 -12.55 4.96
C ARG A 33 -11.65 -12.06 6.06
N VAL A 34 -11.46 -12.86 7.11
CA VAL A 34 -10.53 -12.53 8.20
C VAL A 34 -9.10 -12.49 7.68
N ALA A 35 -8.68 -13.50 6.91
CA ALA A 35 -7.37 -13.54 6.29
C ALA A 35 -7.16 -12.33 5.37
N GLY A 36 -8.10 -12.07 4.46
CA GLY A 36 -8.07 -10.93 3.55
C GLY A 36 -8.02 -9.58 4.26
N ALA A 37 -8.69 -9.42 5.41
CA ALA A 37 -8.63 -8.21 6.21
C ALA A 37 -7.25 -8.00 6.86
N LEU A 38 -6.66 -9.06 7.44
CA LEU A 38 -5.33 -9.01 8.03
C LEU A 38 -4.26 -8.71 6.97
N TRP A 39 -4.30 -9.42 5.84
CA TRP A 39 -3.40 -9.18 4.72
C TRP A 39 -3.59 -7.78 4.13
N GLY A 40 -4.84 -7.37 3.92
CA GLY A 40 -5.18 -6.05 3.40
C GLY A 40 -4.62 -4.92 4.26
N MET A 41 -4.65 -5.05 5.59
CA MET A 41 -4.06 -4.09 6.52
C MET A 41 -2.56 -3.94 6.30
N HIS A 42 -1.82 -5.06 6.23
CA HIS A 42 -0.37 -5.04 6.04
C HIS A 42 0.04 -4.54 4.65
N ILE A 43 -0.70 -4.95 3.60
CA ILE A 43 -0.48 -4.47 2.23
C ILE A 43 -0.72 -2.95 2.15
N ALA A 44 -1.80 -2.46 2.76
CA ALA A 44 -2.13 -1.04 2.75
C ALA A 44 -1.06 -0.20 3.48
N ASP A 45 -0.60 -0.64 4.66
CA ASP A 45 0.47 0.04 5.40
C ASP A 45 1.76 0.11 4.56
N ALA A 46 2.18 -1.01 3.97
CA ALA A 46 3.36 -1.10 3.12
C ALA A 46 3.28 -0.21 1.87
N ILE A 47 2.09 -0.05 1.26
CA ILE A 47 1.88 0.83 0.09
C ILE A 47 1.83 2.30 0.49
N ALA A 48 1.27 2.64 1.66
CA ALA A 48 1.15 4.02 2.12
C ALA A 48 2.51 4.61 2.54
N MET A 49 3.37 3.77 3.14
CA MET A 49 4.63 4.15 3.76
C MET A 49 5.56 5.06 2.90
N PRO A 50 5.80 4.82 1.60
CA PRO A 50 6.66 5.67 0.76
C PRO A 50 6.10 7.08 0.50
N THR A 51 4.79 7.24 0.61
CA THR A 51 4.05 8.50 0.36
C THR A 51 3.64 9.21 1.64
N HIS A 52 3.77 8.55 2.80
CA HIS A 52 3.44 9.13 4.09
C HIS A 52 4.29 10.38 4.32
N TRP A 53 3.71 11.43 4.92
CA TRP A 53 4.35 12.71 5.22
C TRP A 53 4.63 13.65 4.02
N TYR A 54 4.07 13.36 2.84
CA TYR A 54 4.08 14.28 1.71
C TYR A 54 3.06 15.41 1.89
N TYR A 55 3.52 16.55 2.41
CA TYR A 55 2.69 17.74 2.60
C TYR A 55 2.31 18.45 1.29
N GLY A 56 3.08 18.25 0.21
CA GLY A 56 2.74 18.75 -1.12
C GLY A 56 1.68 17.94 -1.86
N GLY A 57 1.10 16.92 -1.20
CA GLY A 57 0.01 16.11 -1.71
C GLY A 57 0.34 15.32 -2.97
N GLN A 58 -0.69 15.04 -3.78
CA GLN A 58 -0.60 14.18 -4.96
C GLN A 58 0.44 14.67 -5.98
N ALA A 59 0.55 15.98 -6.21
CA ALA A 59 1.49 16.52 -7.18
C ALA A 59 2.95 16.22 -6.80
N GLN A 60 3.28 16.33 -5.50
CA GLN A 60 4.63 16.01 -5.01
C GLN A 60 4.91 14.51 -5.09
N VAL A 61 3.95 13.68 -4.69
CA VAL A 61 4.06 12.21 -4.79
C VAL A 61 4.28 11.78 -6.25
N GLN A 62 3.52 12.35 -7.18
CA GLN A 62 3.65 12.08 -8.61
C GLN A 62 5.01 12.52 -9.16
N SER A 63 5.57 13.63 -8.66
CA SER A 63 6.91 14.09 -9.06
C SER A 63 8.01 13.13 -8.60
N ASP A 64 7.88 12.52 -7.42
CA ASP A 64 8.95 11.69 -6.86
C ASP A 64 8.88 10.21 -7.28
N TYR A 65 7.66 9.69 -7.52
CA TYR A 65 7.43 8.28 -7.81
C TYR A 65 6.69 8.01 -9.13
N GLY A 66 6.06 9.02 -9.74
CA GLY A 66 5.14 8.80 -10.84
C GLY A 66 3.92 7.95 -10.41
N LYS A 67 3.50 7.03 -11.27
CA LYS A 67 2.43 6.07 -10.96
C LYS A 67 2.99 4.91 -10.15
N ILE A 68 2.52 4.74 -8.91
CA ILE A 68 2.85 3.60 -8.07
C ILE A 68 1.93 2.42 -8.42
N THR A 69 2.51 1.29 -8.83
CA THR A 69 1.78 0.05 -9.18
C THR A 69 2.20 -1.16 -8.34
N GLY A 70 3.02 -0.95 -7.31
CA GLY A 70 3.52 -1.99 -6.42
C GLY A 70 4.34 -1.40 -5.28
N TYR A 71 5.04 -2.25 -4.51
CA TYR A 71 5.89 -1.79 -3.43
C TYR A 71 7.09 -1.02 -3.95
N VAL A 72 7.25 0.20 -3.46
CA VAL A 72 8.39 1.06 -3.79
C VAL A 72 9.18 1.39 -2.53
N LYS A 73 10.49 1.59 -2.70
CA LYS A 73 11.34 2.05 -1.60
C LYS A 73 11.10 3.55 -1.38
N PRO A 74 11.02 4.03 -0.14
CA PRO A 74 10.89 5.45 0.15
C PRO A 74 12.10 6.23 -0.33
N LYS A 75 11.90 7.47 -0.75
CA LYS A 75 13.00 8.41 -0.96
C LYS A 75 13.70 8.68 0.36
N VAL A 76 15.02 8.79 0.32
CA VAL A 76 15.82 9.12 1.52
C VAL A 76 15.61 10.57 1.94
N GLU A 77 15.52 11.46 0.96
CA GLU A 77 15.23 12.88 1.16
C GLU A 77 13.82 13.22 0.68
N LEU A 78 13.12 14.06 1.44
CA LEU A 78 11.78 14.54 1.14
C LEU A 78 11.77 16.06 1.28
N ARG A 79 11.56 16.76 0.16
CA ARG A 79 11.41 18.21 0.15
C ARG A 79 10.23 18.62 1.05
N GLY A 80 10.49 19.55 1.98
CA GLY A 80 9.47 20.01 2.92
C GLY A 80 9.22 19.07 4.11
N SER A 81 10.05 18.04 4.30
CA SER A 81 10.02 17.23 5.52
C SER A 81 10.24 18.12 6.76
N ILE A 82 9.39 17.93 7.76
CA ILE A 82 9.50 18.63 9.05
C ILE A 82 10.20 17.81 10.12
N MET A 83 10.73 16.63 9.78
CA MET A 83 11.33 15.70 10.74
C MET A 83 12.43 16.34 11.59
N ALA A 84 13.30 17.12 10.93
CA ALA A 84 14.37 17.85 11.60
C ALA A 84 13.88 18.85 12.65
N LEU A 85 12.63 19.32 12.54
CA LEU A 85 12.06 20.35 13.40
C LEU A 85 11.42 19.76 14.67
N SER A 86 11.23 18.44 14.74
CA SER A 86 10.71 17.76 15.91
C SER A 86 11.70 17.78 17.07
N ASN A 87 11.18 17.90 18.29
CA ASN A 87 11.97 17.77 19.51
C ASN A 87 12.45 16.31 19.65
N THR A 88 13.74 16.09 19.90
CA THR A 88 14.28 14.72 20.07
C THR A 88 14.24 14.22 21.51
N GLY A 89 13.87 15.06 22.48
CA GLY A 89 13.72 14.75 23.90
C GLY A 89 12.31 14.96 24.46
N GLY A 90 11.32 15.28 23.62
CA GLY A 90 9.96 15.56 24.06
C GLY A 90 8.97 15.67 22.91
N ALA A 91 7.75 16.11 23.21
CA ALA A 91 6.71 16.29 22.20
C ALA A 91 6.88 17.58 21.38
N GLY A 92 6.28 17.60 20.19
CA GLY A 92 6.19 18.79 19.35
C GLY A 92 7.49 19.19 18.67
N ARG A 93 7.60 20.48 18.32
CA ARG A 93 8.80 21.07 17.73
C ARG A 93 9.75 21.53 18.84
N GLY A 94 11.06 21.43 18.65
CA GLY A 94 12.00 21.82 19.70
C GLY A 94 13.46 21.54 19.40
N SER A 95 14.25 21.40 20.46
CA SER A 95 15.68 21.12 20.37
C SER A 95 15.96 19.69 19.89
N ASN A 96 17.15 19.47 19.33
CA ASN A 96 17.66 18.17 18.92
C ASN A 96 18.70 17.58 19.90
N ASP A 97 18.80 18.15 21.11
CA ASP A 97 19.78 17.74 22.12
C ASP A 97 19.34 16.48 22.86
N GLY A 98 18.03 16.29 23.03
CA GLY A 98 17.45 15.11 23.68
C GLY A 98 17.67 13.83 22.89
N ASP A 99 17.46 12.68 23.53
CA ASP A 99 17.83 11.38 22.96
C ASP A 99 16.69 10.36 22.90
N ILE A 100 15.45 10.76 23.24
CA ILE A 100 14.28 9.87 23.18
C ILE A 100 14.14 9.28 21.77
N ILE A 101 14.26 10.12 20.74
CA ILE A 101 14.50 9.67 19.37
C ILE A 101 15.90 9.06 19.31
N GLY A 102 16.01 7.77 19.01
CA GLY A 102 17.27 7.04 18.92
C GLY A 102 17.48 6.07 20.08
N SER A 103 17.20 6.46 21.32
CA SER A 103 17.35 5.55 22.48
C SER A 103 16.07 4.78 22.79
N VAL A 104 14.93 5.49 22.94
CA VAL A 104 13.65 4.90 23.37
C VAL A 104 12.75 4.58 22.19
N ILE A 105 12.67 5.47 21.20
CA ILE A 105 11.85 5.31 20.00
C ILE A 105 12.72 5.48 18.75
N ALA A 106 12.30 4.87 17.64
CA ALA A 106 13.05 4.92 16.38
C ALA A 106 14.55 4.57 16.55
N HIS A 107 14.81 3.49 17.28
CA HIS A 107 16.13 3.07 17.78
C HIS A 107 17.27 3.23 16.75
N GLY A 108 18.31 3.98 17.12
CA GLY A 108 19.47 4.25 16.27
C GLY A 108 19.24 5.24 15.12
N LYS A 109 18.03 5.81 14.98
CA LYS A 109 17.68 6.68 13.84
C LYS A 109 17.77 8.18 14.14
N LYS A 110 18.21 8.59 15.33
CA LYS A 110 18.48 10.01 15.65
C LYS A 110 19.34 10.75 14.61
N PRO A 111 20.35 10.14 13.97
CA PRO A 111 21.14 10.84 12.95
C PRO A 111 20.32 11.41 11.78
N TYR A 112 19.12 10.87 11.50
CA TYR A 112 18.22 11.38 10.48
C TYR A 112 17.41 12.61 10.94
N TRP A 113 17.33 12.90 12.25
CA TRP A 113 16.73 14.10 12.84
C TRP A 113 17.71 15.30 12.82
N THR A 114 18.37 15.51 11.68
CA THR A 114 19.37 16.56 11.50
C THR A 114 18.80 17.80 10.84
N ARG A 115 19.22 18.99 11.29
CA ARG A 115 18.85 20.28 10.68
C ARG A 115 19.48 20.51 9.30
N ALA A 116 20.51 19.74 8.95
CA ALA A 116 21.25 19.91 7.70
C ALA A 116 20.59 19.26 6.49
N ARG A 117 19.57 18.41 6.70
CA ARG A 117 18.93 17.61 5.65
C ARG A 117 17.43 17.48 5.89
N SER A 118 16.68 17.33 4.81
CA SER A 118 15.24 17.04 4.85
C SER A 118 15.02 15.56 4.62
N HIS A 119 15.33 14.72 5.61
CA HIS A 119 15.13 13.28 5.49
C HIS A 119 13.64 12.91 5.53
N HIS A 120 13.26 11.86 4.80
CA HIS A 120 11.94 11.26 4.90
C HIS A 120 11.84 10.43 6.18
N TYR A 121 10.66 10.42 6.83
CA TYR A 121 10.42 9.65 8.05
C TYR A 121 10.67 8.14 7.90
N HIS A 122 10.50 7.63 6.70
CA HIS A 122 10.67 6.21 6.38
C HIS A 122 11.94 5.92 5.58
N CYS A 123 12.91 6.84 5.54
CA CYS A 123 14.12 6.75 4.71
C CYS A 123 14.98 5.48 4.93
N THR A 124 14.83 4.81 6.08
CA THR A 124 15.56 3.59 6.42
C THR A 124 14.83 2.30 6.03
N LEU A 125 13.57 2.38 5.58
CA LEU A 125 12.77 1.20 5.28
C LEU A 125 13.01 0.72 3.86
N ASP A 126 12.90 -0.59 3.66
CA ASP A 126 12.91 -1.20 2.33
C ASP A 126 11.51 -1.30 1.74
N LYS A 127 11.45 -1.55 0.44
CA LYS A 127 10.19 -1.74 -0.28
C LYS A 127 9.41 -2.90 0.35
N GLY A 128 8.17 -2.65 0.78
CA GLY A 128 7.28 -3.71 1.25
C GLY A 128 7.68 -4.38 2.57
N LEU A 129 8.57 -3.78 3.37
CA LEU A 129 9.15 -4.43 4.56
C LEU A 129 8.12 -5.05 5.51
N GLU A 130 7.01 -4.36 5.79
CA GLU A 130 5.96 -4.91 6.67
C GLU A 130 5.20 -6.07 6.03
N ALA A 131 4.86 -5.97 4.74
CA ALA A 131 4.24 -7.07 4.01
C ALA A 131 5.18 -8.30 3.90
N GLN A 132 6.47 -8.07 3.67
CA GLN A 132 7.49 -9.12 3.58
C GLN A 132 7.76 -9.80 4.92
N ARG A 133 7.74 -9.07 6.03
CA ARG A 133 7.91 -9.64 7.38
C ARG A 133 6.74 -10.55 7.75
N VAL A 134 5.52 -10.17 7.38
CA VAL A 134 4.33 -11.00 7.61
C VAL A 134 4.34 -12.23 6.71
N ASP A 135 4.76 -12.11 5.45
CA ASP A 135 4.97 -13.26 4.56
C ASP A 135 6.00 -14.25 5.14
N GLN A 136 7.14 -13.77 5.63
CA GLN A 136 8.14 -14.63 6.29
C GLN A 136 7.60 -15.31 7.55
N GLY A 137 6.87 -14.57 8.40
CA GLY A 137 6.24 -15.12 9.61
C GLY A 137 5.21 -16.21 9.29
N ILE A 138 4.43 -16.03 8.23
CA ILE A 138 3.43 -17.03 7.80
C ILE A 138 4.09 -18.20 7.10
N ARG A 139 5.14 -18.02 6.30
CA ARG A 139 5.93 -19.15 5.77
C ARG A 139 6.48 -20.02 6.89
N PHE A 140 6.98 -19.42 7.97
CA PHE A 140 7.40 -20.14 9.17
C PHE A 140 6.22 -20.87 9.84
N HIS A 141 5.07 -20.22 9.97
CA HIS A 141 3.87 -20.84 10.54
C HIS A 141 3.33 -21.99 9.65
N CYS A 142 3.25 -21.82 8.34
CA CYS A 142 2.80 -22.85 7.38
C CYS A 142 3.79 -24.02 7.31
N GLN A 143 5.10 -23.80 7.38
CA GLN A 143 6.10 -24.87 7.51
C GLN A 143 5.97 -25.63 8.84
N SER A 144 5.66 -24.93 9.94
CA SER A 144 5.37 -25.59 11.22
C SER A 144 4.03 -26.35 11.20
N ALA A 145 3.03 -25.86 10.46
CA ALA A 145 1.73 -26.48 10.30
C ALA A 145 1.75 -27.68 9.33
N SER A 146 2.69 -27.76 8.38
CA SER A 146 2.88 -29.00 7.60
C SER A 146 3.29 -30.21 8.44
N ASN A 147 3.75 -30.01 9.69
CA ASN A 147 3.98 -31.08 10.67
C ASN A 147 2.73 -31.42 11.51
N LEU A 148 1.66 -30.61 11.47
CA LEU A 148 0.37 -30.89 12.09
C LEU A 148 -0.70 -30.91 10.99
N ARG A 149 -1.05 -32.11 10.52
CA ARG A 149 -2.04 -32.39 9.48
C ARG A 149 -3.35 -31.60 9.67
N MET A 150 -3.41 -30.38 9.12
CA MET A 150 -4.60 -29.53 9.06
C MET A 150 -5.28 -29.66 7.69
N PRO A 151 -6.62 -29.57 7.61
CA PRO A 151 -7.38 -29.78 6.37
C PRO A 151 -7.12 -28.69 5.31
N ASN A 152 -7.23 -29.11 4.04
CA ASN A 152 -6.77 -28.50 2.79
C ASN A 152 -7.03 -26.99 2.54
N ALA A 153 -7.91 -26.31 3.28
CA ALA A 153 -8.22 -24.89 3.03
C ALA A 153 -7.04 -23.94 3.39
N GLY A 154 -6.22 -24.30 4.38
CA GLY A 154 -5.06 -23.49 4.77
C GLY A 154 -3.89 -23.55 3.78
N LEU A 155 -3.80 -24.60 2.97
CA LEU A 155 -2.72 -24.80 2.01
C LEU A 155 -2.87 -23.92 0.76
N GLU A 156 -4.10 -23.59 0.36
CA GLU A 156 -4.37 -22.83 -0.86
C GLU A 156 -4.05 -21.33 -0.69
N VAL A 157 -4.37 -20.77 0.48
CA VAL A 157 -3.96 -19.40 0.87
C VAL A 157 -2.43 -19.28 0.97
N CYS A 158 -1.76 -20.31 1.51
CA CYS A 158 -0.29 -20.33 1.56
C CYS A 158 0.35 -20.50 0.17
N ARG A 159 -0.32 -21.14 -0.80
CA ARG A 159 0.19 -21.27 -2.18
C ARG A 159 0.16 -19.94 -2.94
N ILE A 160 -0.92 -19.17 -2.80
CA ILE A 160 -1.07 -17.85 -3.44
C ILE A 160 0.00 -16.87 -2.93
N ALA A 161 0.38 -16.95 -1.66
CA ALA A 161 1.44 -16.13 -1.08
C ALA A 161 2.86 -16.54 -1.55
N MET A 162 3.06 -17.80 -1.94
CA MET A 162 4.38 -18.32 -2.29
C MET A 162 4.84 -18.00 -3.73
N ASP A 163 3.90 -17.73 -4.65
CA ASP A 163 4.15 -17.49 -6.08
C ASP A 163 4.24 -15.99 -6.47
N SER A 164 4.30 -15.08 -5.48
CA SER A 164 4.37 -13.61 -5.67
C SER A 164 5.74 -13.01 -5.35
#